data_AF-A0A2D6PAM6-F1
#
_entry.id   AF-A0A2D6PAM6-F1
#
_cell.length_a   1.000
_cell.length_b   1.000
_cell.length_c   1.000
_cell.angle_alpha   90.00
_cell.angle_beta   90.00
_cell.angle_gamma   90.00
#
_symmetry.space_group_name_H-M   'P 1'
#
loop_
_entity.id
_entity.type
_entity.pdbx_description
1 polymer ?
#
loop_
_entity_poly.entity_id
_entity_poly.type
_entity_poly.pdbx_seq_one_letter_code
_entity_poly.pdbx_strand_id
1 'polypeptide(L)' 'MRHYTKAQVVEQFRYNWKVATLENPSLKTDKIAKRIAFGDFTDMLCKCGEISLKQYENWSNPF' A
#
# COMPACT_ATOMS: atom_id res chain seq x y z
N MET A 1 -12.33 10.73 -14.16
CA MET A 1 -11.87 9.39 -13.78
C MET A 1 -12.08 9.23 -12.27
N ARG A 2 -12.56 8.08 -11.77
CA ARG A 2 -12.81 7.89 -10.34
C ARG A 2 -11.58 7.24 -9.70
N HIS A 3 -10.92 7.95 -8.79
CA HIS A 3 -9.77 7.42 -8.05
C HIS A 3 -10.18 6.36 -7.02
N TYR A 4 -9.26 5.46 -6.67
CA TYR A 4 -9.47 4.52 -5.56
C TYR A 4 -9.57 5.26 -4.23
N THR A 5 -10.37 4.70 -3.33
CA THR A 5 -10.47 5.16 -1.95
C THR A 5 -9.35 4.56 -1.09
N LYS A 6 -9.07 5.20 0.05
CA LYS A 6 -8.07 4.69 1.00
C LYS A 6 -8.38 3.26 1.45
N ALA A 7 -9.66 2.96 1.66
CA ALA A 7 -10.12 1.64 2.08
C ALA A 7 -9.77 0.56 1.04
N GLN A 8 -10.07 0.81 -0.25
CA GLN A 8 -9.75 -0.11 -1.35
C GLN A 8 -8.25 -0.35 -1.48
N VAL A 9 -7.44 0.72 -1.39
CA VAL A 9 -5.98 0.62 -1.49
C VAL A 9 -5.41 -0.18 -0.31
N VAL A 10 -5.89 0.06 0.91
CA VAL A 10 -5.45 -0.69 2.10
C VAL A 10 -5.87 -2.16 2.02
N GLU A 11 -7.06 -2.47 1.52
CA GLU A 11 -7.53 -3.83 1.31
C GLU A 11 -6.64 -4.58 0.30
N GLN A 12 -6.39 -3.97 -0.86
CA GLN A 12 -5.50 -4.54 -1.87
C GLN A 12 -4.09 -4.75 -1.34
N PHE A 13 -3.54 -3.78 -0.59
CA PHE A 13 -2.22 -3.93 0.01
C PHE A 13 -2.17 -5.07 1.03
N ARG A 14 -3.21 -5.27 1.85
CA ARG A 14 -3.27 -6.40 2.79
C ARG A 14 -3.22 -7.74 2.07
N TYR A 15 -3.89 -7.86 0.93
CA TYR A 15 -3.80 -9.04 0.08
C TYR A 15 -2.38 -9.24 -0.47
N ASN A 16 -1.78 -8.21 -1.07
CA ASN A 16 -0.42 -8.26 -1.59
C ASN A 16 0.59 -8.65 -0.50
N TRP A 17 0.48 -8.05 0.69
CA TRP A 17 1.33 -8.36 1.84
C TRP A 17 1.13 -9.82 2.30
N LYS A 18 -0.11 -10.32 2.31
CA LYS A 18 -0.38 -11.73 2.63
C LYS A 18 0.35 -12.65 1.66
N VAL A 19 0.25 -12.40 0.36
CA VAL A 19 0.97 -13.18 -0.67
C VAL A 19 2.49 -13.11 -0.46
N ALA A 20 3.05 -11.91 -0.26
CA ALA A 20 4.49 -11.75 0.02
C ALA A 20 4.94 -12.53 1.27
N THR A 21 4.11 -12.59 2.33
CA THR A 21 4.44 -13.37 3.54
C THR A 21 4.26 -14.88 3.39
N LEU A 22 3.56 -15.34 2.36
CA LEU A 22 3.52 -16.77 2.02
C LEU A 22 4.80 -17.19 1.31
N GLU A 23 5.30 -16.33 0.41
CA GLU A 23 6.57 -16.53 -0.29
C GLU A 23 7.78 -16.38 0.64
N ASN A 24 7.78 -15.32 1.48
CA ASN A 24 8.81 -15.06 2.46
C ASN A 24 8.22 -14.85 3.87
N PRO A 25 8.11 -15.94 4.68
CA PRO A 25 7.52 -15.86 6.01
C PRO A 25 8.21 -14.91 7.00
N SER A 26 9.47 -14.52 6.79
CA SER A 26 10.18 -13.59 7.69
C SER A 26 9.56 -12.18 7.68
N LEU A 27 8.88 -11.81 6.58
CA LEU A 27 8.18 -10.53 6.45
C LEU A 27 7.00 -10.39 7.42
N LYS A 28 6.47 -11.48 7.99
CA LYS A 28 5.29 -11.42 8.88
C LYS A 28 5.48 -10.50 10.08
N THR A 29 6.70 -10.46 10.62
CA THR A 29 7.06 -9.69 11.81
C THR A 29 7.80 -8.39 11.47
N ASP A 30 8.19 -8.19 10.20
CA ASP A 30 8.92 -7.01 9.76
C ASP A 30 7.99 -5.82 9.51
N LYS A 31 7.81 -5.03 10.58
CA LYS A 31 6.96 -3.82 10.55
C LYS A 31 7.57 -2.72 9.67
N ILE A 32 8.89 -2.62 9.60
CA ILE A 32 9.57 -1.57 8.84
C ILE A 32 9.41 -1.84 7.35
N ALA A 33 9.66 -3.08 6.92
CA ALA A 33 9.43 -3.49 5.54
C ALA A 33 7.98 -3.27 5.11
N LYS A 34 7.01 -3.61 5.98
CA LYS A 34 5.58 -3.39 5.69
C LYS A 34 5.25 -1.92 5.47
N ARG A 35 5.77 -1.05 6.34
CA ARG A 35 5.55 0.40 6.25
C ARG A 35 6.13 0.95 4.95
N ILE A 36 7.36 0.58 4.60
CA ILE A 36 8.04 1.01 3.36
C ILE A 36 7.25 0.53 2.14
N ALA A 37 6.90 -0.76 2.09
CA ALA A 37 6.17 -1.35 0.97
C ALA A 37 4.79 -0.68 0.75
N PHE A 38 4.10 -0.25 1.81
CA PHE A 38 2.85 0.50 1.64
C PHE A 38 3.09 1.87 1.00
N GLY A 39 4.16 2.56 1.39
CA GLY A 39 4.56 3.83 0.77
C GLY A 39 4.82 3.67 -0.73
N ASP A 40 5.67 2.71 -1.09
CA ASP A 40 6.02 2.40 -2.48
C ASP A 40 4.78 2.02 -3.31
N PHE A 41 3.86 1.25 -2.72
CA PHE A 41 2.61 0.88 -3.38
C PHE A 41 1.74 2.11 -3.68
N THR A 42 1.56 3.01 -2.71
CA THR A 42 0.78 4.23 -2.93
C THR A 42 1.45 5.22 -3.88
N ASP A 43 2.78 5.31 -3.89
CA ASP A 43 3.54 6.12 -4.85
C ASP A 43 3.34 5.62 -6.28
N MET A 44 3.40 4.29 -6.49
CA MET A 44 3.10 3.67 -7.78
C MET A 44 1.66 3.98 -8.24
N LEU A 45 0.67 3.82 -7.36
CA LEU A 45 -0.73 4.15 -7.70
C LEU A 45 -0.89 5.63 -8.07
N CYS A 46 -0.19 6.54 -7.39
CA CYS A 46 -0.21 7.96 -7.72
C CYS A 46 0.39 8.22 -9.10
N LYS A 47 1.53 7.59 -9.43
CA LYS A 47 2.19 7.70 -10.74
C LYS A 47 1.33 7.15 -11.88
N CYS A 48 0.56 6.09 -11.62
CA CYS A 48 -0.39 5.51 -12.59
C CYS A 48 -1.71 6.29 -12.70
N GLY A 49 -1.93 7.33 -11.88
CA GLY A 49 -3.17 8.12 -11.87
C GLY A 49 -4.36 7.44 -11.19
N GLU A 50 -4.14 6.29 -10.54
CA GLU A 50 -5.15 5.51 -9.84
C GLU A 50 -5.60 6.18 -8.53
N ILE A 51 -4.69 6.93 -7.90
CA ILE A 51 -4.99 7.89 -6.85
C ILE A 51 -4.41 9.26 -7.22
N SER A 52 -5.00 10.34 -6.69
CA SER A 52 -4.48 11.69 -6.89
C SER A 52 -3.28 12.00 -5.98
N LEU A 53 -2.46 12.98 -6.37
CA LEU A 53 -1.37 13.50 -5.53
C LEU A 53 -1.87 13.94 -4.15
N LYS A 54 -3.02 14.63 -4.10
CA LYS A 54 -3.64 15.05 -2.85
C LYS A 54 -3.98 13.86 -1.95
N GLN A 55 -4.47 12.74 -2.50
CA GLN A 55 -4.74 11.54 -1.70
C GLN A 55 -3.43 10.95 -1.15
N TYR A 56 -2.42 10.80 -2.01
CA TYR A 56 -1.09 10.30 -1.63
C TYR A 56 -0.46 11.12 -0.49
N GLU A 57 -0.44 12.44 -0.61
CA GLU A 57 0.17 13.33 0.39
C GLU A 57 -0.59 13.38 1.73
N ASN A 58 -1.91 13.15 1.72
CA ASN A 58 -2.75 13.27 2.93
C ASN A 58 -3.05 11.94 3.62
N TRP A 59 -2.77 10.79 3.01
CA TRP A 59 -3.04 9.50 3.63
C TRP A 59 -1.95 9.13 4.64
N SER A 60 -2.34 9.03 5.91
CA SER A 60 -1.49 8.37 6.92
C SER A 60 -1.26 6.89 6.56
N ASN A 61 -0.03 6.41 6.77
CA ASN A 61 0.30 5.00 6.66
C ASN A 61 -0.33 4.22 7.83
N PRO A 62 -1.19 3.21 7.58
CA PRO A 62 -1.82 2.42 8.63
C PRO A 62 -0.95 1.25 9.14
N PHE A 63 0.30 1.13 8.67
CA PHE A 63 1.26 0.08 9.00
C PHE A 63 2.58 0.66 9.51
#